data_AF-A0A9P5XJP4-F1
#
_entry.id   AF-A0A9P5XJP4-F1
#
_cell.length_a   1.000
_cell.length_b   1.000
_cell.length_c   1.000
_cell.angle_alpha   90.00
_cell.angle_beta   90.00
_cell.angle_gamma   90.00
#
_symmetry.space_group_name_H-M   'P 1'
#
loop_
_entity.id
_entity.type
_entity.pdbx_description
1 polymer ?
#
loop_
_entity_poly.entity_id
_entity_poly.type
_entity_poly.pdbx_seq_one_letter_code
_entity_poly.pdbx_strand_id
1 'polypeptide(L)'
;MGFLDGGGILRGVNPSRTLDLFYRQILSGVPTDIFPTTMRILGLFVFYPHAVLSASDQVRFLNLDQATFCQSLLNLHSVVYVPPMDELHTARPRIYHTSFSDFLKDSSRSGKFWLNPDSVMNEVALQSLHWMENDDGSPSRKAILKFSAHNGWDACRQLSNDLIPDLINRLERVDFCRLKYAHITQGPGFVRFLQWLYSLGSIRNKSLISIRQETYQEQAPPNKMRVECHVRSPHNYIASFIPEVSTYELPFTLHLRLGKAVQVDISLEVKKLDLASPRAAWYC
;
A
#
# COMPACT_ATOMS: atom_id res chain seq x y z
N MET A 1 66.95 -28.87 -5.54
CA MET A 1 65.69 -28.79 -6.30
C MET A 1 64.58 -28.53 -5.30
N GLY A 2 64.23 -27.26 -5.12
CA GLY A 2 63.14 -26.83 -4.24
C GLY A 2 61.90 -26.54 -5.08
N PHE A 3 60.80 -27.21 -4.76
CA PHE A 3 59.47 -26.80 -5.19
C PHE A 3 58.94 -25.83 -4.13
N LEU A 4 58.83 -24.56 -4.51
CA LEU A 4 58.27 -23.51 -3.68
C LEU A 4 56.76 -23.70 -3.58
N ASP A 5 56.35 -23.85 -2.33
CA ASP A 5 55.01 -23.64 -1.79
C ASP A 5 54.49 -22.28 -2.25
N GLY A 6 53.37 -22.27 -2.98
CA GLY A 6 52.91 -21.12 -3.75
C GLY A 6 51.40 -20.96 -3.70
N GLY A 7 50.96 -20.06 -2.81
CA GLY A 7 49.74 -19.28 -3.02
C GLY A 7 48.48 -19.83 -2.37
N GLY A 8 48.35 -19.60 -1.07
CA GLY A 8 47.05 -19.54 -0.41
C GLY A 8 46.18 -18.50 -1.11
N ILE A 9 45.26 -18.97 -1.96
CA ILE A 9 44.14 -18.17 -2.44
C ILE A 9 43.32 -17.82 -1.20
N LEU A 10 43.40 -16.56 -0.79
CA LEU A 10 42.45 -15.93 0.12
C LEU A 10 41.05 -16.33 -0.36
N ARG A 11 40.43 -17.30 0.34
CA ARG A 11 39.06 -17.72 0.08
C ARG A 11 38.19 -16.47 0.09
N GLY A 12 37.72 -16.11 -1.10
CA GLY A 12 37.00 -14.89 -1.38
C GLY A 12 35.94 -14.64 -0.33
N VAL A 13 36.14 -13.57 0.45
CA VAL A 13 35.12 -13.07 1.35
C VAL A 13 33.90 -12.77 0.48
N ASN A 14 32.80 -13.50 0.68
CA ASN A 14 31.57 -13.29 -0.07
C ASN A 14 31.20 -11.79 0.06
N PRO A 15 31.24 -10.99 -1.01
CA PRO A 15 31.04 -9.55 -0.94
C PRO A 15 29.70 -9.18 -0.27
N SER A 16 28.67 -10.01 -0.47
CA SER A 16 27.36 -9.84 0.16
C SER A 16 27.43 -9.98 1.69
N ARG A 17 28.25 -10.89 2.21
CA ARG A 17 28.42 -11.07 3.66
C ARG A 17 29.15 -9.90 4.29
N THR A 18 30.12 -9.31 3.60
CA THR A 18 30.81 -8.10 4.06
C THR A 18 29.84 -6.91 4.11
N LEU A 19 29.00 -6.75 3.08
CA LEU A 19 27.98 -5.71 3.06
C LEU A 19 26.94 -5.90 4.18
N ASP A 20 26.52 -7.13 4.45
CA ASP A 20 25.58 -7.42 5.53
C ASP A 20 26.16 -7.05 6.90
N LEU A 21 27.45 -7.32 7.14
CA LEU A 21 28.14 -6.88 8.36
C LEU A 21 28.20 -5.36 8.47
N PHE A 22 28.49 -4.68 7.36
CA PHE A 22 28.51 -3.22 7.29
C PHE A 22 27.12 -2.61 7.60
N TYR A 23 26.05 -3.14 7.00
CA TYR A 23 24.68 -2.69 7.28
C TYR A 23 24.25 -2.96 8.72
N ARG A 24 24.61 -4.11 9.29
CA ARG A 24 24.39 -4.41 10.71
C ARG A 24 25.11 -3.42 11.61
N GLN A 25 26.35 -3.04 11.27
CA GLN A 25 27.11 -2.07 12.05
C GLN A 25 26.44 -0.69 12.04
N ILE A 26 26.00 -0.22 10.87
CA ILE A 26 25.28 1.04 10.73
C ILE A 26 23.99 1.03 11.58
N LEU A 27 23.15 0.00 11.42
CA LEU A 27 21.88 -0.08 12.13
C LEU A 27 22.04 -0.31 13.64
N SER A 28 23.14 -0.95 14.07
CA SER A 28 23.47 -1.09 15.49
C SER A 28 23.88 0.23 16.15
N GLY A 29 24.27 1.24 15.37
CA GLY A 29 24.54 2.57 15.85
C GLY A 29 23.28 3.38 16.17
N VAL A 30 22.09 2.94 15.75
CA VAL A 30 20.82 3.64 16.04
C VAL A 30 20.45 3.44 17.52
N PRO A 31 20.19 4.53 18.29
CA PRO A 31 19.75 4.43 19.68
C PRO A 31 18.49 3.58 19.84
N THR A 32 18.44 2.77 20.91
CA THR A 32 17.38 1.78 21.11
C THR A 32 15.99 2.39 21.32
N ASP A 33 15.93 3.60 21.85
CA ASP A 33 14.70 4.38 22.07
C ASP A 33 14.11 4.92 20.76
N ILE A 34 14.95 5.23 19.77
CA ILE A 34 14.53 5.78 18.46
C ILE A 34 14.41 4.68 17.40
N PHE A 35 15.08 3.55 17.61
CA PHE A 35 15.14 2.43 16.67
C PHE A 35 13.77 1.98 16.12
N PRO A 36 12.69 1.84 16.92
CA PRO A 36 11.38 1.49 16.37
C PRO A 36 10.88 2.50 15.33
N THR A 37 11.10 3.79 15.56
CA THR A 37 10.73 4.86 14.64
C THR A 37 11.58 4.83 13.37
N THR A 38 12.89 4.59 13.51
CA THR A 38 13.78 4.37 12.36
C THR A 38 13.28 3.23 11.48
N MET A 39 12.88 2.10 12.07
CA MET A 39 12.37 0.96 11.31
C MET A 39 11.03 1.26 10.62
N ARG A 40 10.12 2.01 11.26
CA ARG A 40 8.88 2.47 10.62
C ARG A 40 9.17 3.33 9.37
N ILE A 41 10.09 4.28 9.48
CA ILE A 41 10.49 5.14 8.35
C ILE A 41 11.13 4.31 7.23
N LEU A 42 12.07 3.41 7.57
CA LEU A 42 12.72 2.53 6.59
C LEU A 42 11.71 1.61 5.90
N GLY A 43 10.69 1.12 6.61
CA GLY A 43 9.58 0.36 6.04
C GLY A 43 8.95 1.07 4.85
N LEU A 44 8.66 2.37 4.99
CA LEU A 44 8.08 3.16 3.91
C LEU A 44 9.03 3.26 2.70
N PHE A 45 10.33 3.51 2.92
CA PHE A 45 11.31 3.61 1.82
C PHE A 45 11.50 2.28 1.08
N VAL A 46 11.51 1.17 1.81
CA VAL A 46 11.84 -0.18 1.30
C VAL A 46 10.69 -0.80 0.52
N PHE A 47 9.46 -0.64 1.01
CA PHE A 47 8.25 -1.21 0.40
C PHE A 47 7.56 -0.26 -0.58
N TYR A 48 7.80 1.05 -0.47
CA TYR A 48 7.22 2.07 -1.35
C TYR A 48 8.27 3.02 -1.95
N PRO A 49 9.32 2.50 -2.62
CA PRO A 49 10.43 3.31 -3.13
C PRO A 49 10.02 4.31 -4.23
N HIS A 50 8.87 4.07 -4.87
CA HIS A 50 8.32 4.93 -5.93
C HIS A 50 7.23 5.89 -5.41
N ALA A 51 7.01 5.94 -4.10
CA ALA A 51 6.11 6.91 -3.50
C ALA A 51 6.59 8.34 -3.82
N VAL A 52 5.66 9.18 -4.28
CA VAL A 52 5.94 10.58 -4.62
C VAL A 52 5.83 11.49 -3.40
N LEU A 53 6.10 10.96 -2.19
CA LEU A 53 5.98 11.72 -0.95
C LEU A 53 7.29 12.47 -0.65
N SER A 54 7.19 13.78 -0.43
CA SER A 54 8.29 14.57 0.16
C SER A 54 8.62 14.06 1.57
N ALA A 55 9.79 14.41 2.11
CA ALA A 55 10.13 14.06 3.50
C ALA A 55 9.05 14.57 4.47
N SER A 56 8.56 15.79 4.27
CA SER A 56 7.49 16.38 5.08
C SER A 56 6.17 15.62 4.98
N ASP A 57 5.82 15.13 3.79
CA ASP A 57 4.61 14.33 3.63
C ASP A 57 4.74 12.98 4.32
N GLN A 58 5.93 12.38 4.32
CA GLN A 58 6.19 11.13 5.02
C GLN A 58 6.16 11.31 6.55
N VAL A 59 6.73 12.41 7.06
CA VAL A 59 6.62 12.81 8.47
C VAL A 59 5.16 12.91 8.89
N ARG A 60 4.35 13.64 8.12
CA ARG A 60 2.90 13.77 8.39
C ARG A 60 2.21 12.42 8.28
N PHE A 61 2.46 11.66 7.21
CA PHE A 61 1.82 10.38 6.97
C PHE A 61 2.03 9.39 8.12
N LEU A 62 3.26 9.32 8.64
CA LEU A 62 3.63 8.46 9.78
C LEU A 62 3.26 9.05 11.15
N ASN A 63 2.64 10.23 11.17
CA ASN A 63 2.32 11.01 12.36
C ASN A 63 3.53 11.21 13.28
N LEU A 64 4.63 11.70 12.69
CA LEU A 64 5.87 12.06 13.38
C LEU A 64 6.06 13.57 13.38
N ASP A 65 6.91 14.07 14.27
CA ASP A 65 7.49 15.41 14.13
C ASP A 65 8.79 15.35 13.30
N GLN A 66 9.19 16.50 12.74
CA GLN A 66 10.36 16.58 11.87
C GLN A 66 11.67 16.28 12.62
N ALA A 67 11.79 16.66 13.89
CA ALA A 67 13.01 16.44 14.66
C ALA A 67 13.22 14.94 14.89
N THR A 68 12.17 14.23 15.33
CA THR A 68 12.18 12.77 15.48
C THR A 68 12.52 12.08 14.16
N PHE A 69 11.97 12.53 13.03
CA PHE A 69 12.27 11.96 11.71
C PHE A 69 13.75 12.12 11.33
N CYS A 70 14.31 13.32 11.45
CA CYS A 70 15.71 13.58 11.14
C CYS A 70 16.64 12.82 12.09
N GLN A 71 16.33 12.82 13.39
CA GLN A 71 17.11 12.10 14.40
C GLN A 71 17.11 10.59 14.14
N SER A 72 15.98 10.03 13.71
CA SER A 72 15.84 8.60 13.36
C SER A 72 16.73 8.16 12.19
N LEU A 73 17.12 9.10 11.32
CA LEU A 73 17.91 8.82 10.13
C LEU A 73 19.36 9.30 10.23
N LEU A 74 19.74 9.98 11.32
CA LEU A 74 21.06 10.59 11.50
C LEU A 74 22.21 9.57 11.35
N ASN A 75 22.05 8.35 11.86
CA ASN A 75 23.10 7.33 11.76
C ASN A 75 23.09 6.58 10.42
N LEU A 76 22.16 6.90 9.52
CA LEU A 76 21.94 6.19 8.26
C LEU A 76 22.40 6.99 7.02
N HIS A 77 23.03 8.15 7.18
CA HIS A 77 23.47 8.99 6.05
C HIS A 77 24.40 8.29 5.04
N SER A 78 25.07 7.21 5.42
CA SER A 78 25.90 6.41 4.52
C SER A 78 25.10 5.53 3.56
N VAL A 79 23.84 5.21 3.89
CA VAL A 79 22.98 4.27 3.13
C VAL A 79 21.63 4.88 2.72
N VAL A 80 21.26 6.00 3.32
CA VAL A 80 20.03 6.75 3.07
C VAL A 80 20.37 8.21 2.81
N TYR A 81 19.86 8.73 1.71
CA TYR A 81 19.79 10.17 1.49
C TYR A 81 18.68 10.77 2.36
N VAL A 82 19.07 11.65 3.27
CA VAL A 82 18.17 12.43 4.11
C VAL A 82 18.26 13.88 3.64
N PRO A 83 17.16 14.49 3.15
CA PRO A 83 17.19 15.88 2.75
C PRO A 83 17.50 16.81 3.92
N PRO A 84 18.19 17.93 3.68
CA PRO A 84 18.37 18.97 4.68
C PRO A 84 17.01 19.62 5.05
N MET A 85 16.95 20.28 6.22
CA MET A 85 15.70 20.77 6.82
C MET A 85 14.92 21.74 5.90
N ASP A 86 15.65 22.59 5.18
CA ASP A 86 15.14 23.57 4.22
C ASP A 86 14.52 22.93 2.96
N GLU A 87 14.94 21.71 2.61
CA GLU A 87 14.46 20.97 1.45
C GLU A 87 13.39 19.92 1.79
N LEU A 88 13.00 19.74 3.06
CA LEU A 88 12.08 18.67 3.47
C LEU A 88 10.71 18.71 2.77
N HIS A 89 10.29 19.86 2.26
CA HIS A 89 9.01 20.02 1.57
C HIS A 89 9.06 19.61 0.09
N THR A 90 10.25 19.57 -0.51
CA THR A 90 10.43 19.36 -1.96
C THR A 90 11.22 18.08 -2.25
N ALA A 91 12.19 17.76 -1.41
CA ALA A 91 13.05 16.61 -1.54
C ALA A 91 12.45 15.36 -0.89
N ARG A 92 12.85 14.22 -1.43
CA ARG A 92 12.37 12.90 -1.04
C ARG A 92 13.54 12.07 -0.51
N PRO A 93 13.42 11.49 0.69
CA PRO A 93 14.39 10.53 1.18
C PRO A 93 14.46 9.33 0.25
N ARG A 94 15.65 8.73 0.11
CA ARG A 94 15.84 7.53 -0.70
C ARG A 94 17.00 6.70 -0.20
N ILE A 95 16.90 5.38 -0.37
CA ILE A 95 17.99 4.46 -0.12
C ILE A 95 19.00 4.55 -1.28
N TYR A 96 20.29 4.67 -0.99
CA TYR A 96 21.34 4.75 -2.00
C TYR A 96 21.59 3.41 -2.70
N HIS A 97 21.47 2.31 -1.95
CA HIS A 97 21.88 0.99 -2.41
C HIS A 97 20.72 -0.01 -2.35
N THR A 98 20.37 -0.60 -3.49
CA THR A 98 19.36 -1.66 -3.57
C THR A 98 19.67 -2.82 -2.62
N SER A 99 20.94 -3.18 -2.48
CA SER A 99 21.43 -4.22 -1.56
C SER A 99 21.09 -3.97 -0.09
N PHE A 100 20.94 -2.70 0.34
CA PHE A 100 20.50 -2.36 1.68
C PHE A 100 19.00 -2.64 1.87
N SER A 101 18.19 -2.30 0.87
CA SER A 101 16.76 -2.65 0.83
C SER A 101 16.57 -4.16 0.84
N ASP A 102 17.34 -4.91 0.04
CA ASP A 102 17.28 -6.37 -0.02
C ASP A 102 17.72 -7.01 1.31
N PHE A 103 18.74 -6.45 1.96
CA PHE A 103 19.15 -6.87 3.30
C PHE A 103 18.01 -6.74 4.32
N LEU A 104 17.32 -5.58 4.34
CA LEU A 104 16.23 -5.34 5.29
C LEU A 104 14.99 -6.20 5.04
N LYS A 105 14.75 -6.64 3.80
CA LYS A 105 13.62 -7.53 3.44
C LYS A 105 13.87 -8.99 3.81
N ASP A 106 15.13 -9.41 3.88
CA ASP A 106 15.52 -10.79 4.17
C ASP A 106 15.80 -11.00 5.67
N SER A 107 14.90 -11.73 6.33
CA SER A 107 14.99 -12.00 7.77
C SER A 107 16.23 -12.83 8.15
N SER A 108 16.69 -13.70 7.26
CA SER A 108 17.89 -14.53 7.50
C SER A 108 19.16 -13.68 7.47
N ARG A 109 19.19 -12.63 6.63
CA ARG A 109 20.33 -11.73 6.48
C ARG A 109 20.34 -10.60 7.50
N SER A 110 19.19 -10.06 7.88
CA SER A 110 19.10 -8.89 8.76
C SER A 110 18.85 -9.22 10.23
N GLY A 111 18.29 -10.40 10.54
CA GLY A 111 17.98 -10.82 11.91
C GLY A 111 17.06 -9.82 12.61
N LYS A 112 17.52 -9.21 13.71
CA LYS A 112 16.73 -8.22 14.47
C LYS A 112 16.40 -6.94 13.69
N PHE A 113 17.08 -6.69 12.56
CA PHE A 113 16.88 -5.54 11.70
C PHE A 113 15.91 -5.82 10.55
N TRP A 114 15.26 -6.98 10.55
CA TRP A 114 14.32 -7.35 9.52
C TRP A 114 13.08 -6.45 9.55
N LEU A 115 12.70 -5.95 8.38
CA LEU A 115 11.42 -5.29 8.19
C LEU A 115 10.34 -6.33 7.93
N ASN A 116 9.50 -6.56 8.93
CA ASN A 116 8.33 -7.41 8.77
C ASN A 116 7.34 -6.76 7.80
N PRO A 117 7.09 -7.36 6.61
CA PRO A 117 6.15 -6.83 5.63
C PRO A 117 4.76 -6.58 6.20
N ASP A 118 4.25 -7.51 7.03
CA ASP A 118 2.91 -7.40 7.61
C ASP A 118 2.76 -6.15 8.48
N SER A 119 3.79 -5.85 9.30
CA SER A 119 3.80 -4.67 10.15
C SER A 119 3.77 -3.39 9.32
N VAL A 120 4.54 -3.33 8.22
CA VAL A 120 4.60 -2.17 7.33
C VAL A 120 3.28 -2.00 6.58
N MET A 121 2.72 -3.09 6.04
CA MET A 121 1.45 -3.07 5.33
C MET A 121 0.30 -2.65 6.27
N ASN A 122 0.32 -3.11 7.52
CA ASN A 122 -0.68 -2.74 8.51
C ASN A 122 -0.63 -1.25 8.82
N GLU A 123 0.57 -0.72 9.06
CA GLU A 123 0.74 0.71 9.30
C GLU A 123 0.27 1.53 8.09
N VAL A 124 0.67 1.17 6.87
CA VAL A 124 0.25 1.89 5.66
C VAL A 124 -1.26 1.80 5.45
N ALA A 125 -1.88 0.64 5.66
CA ALA A 125 -3.33 0.48 5.56
C ALA A 125 -4.06 1.40 6.55
N LEU A 126 -3.66 1.36 7.83
CA LEU A 126 -4.30 2.15 8.89
C LEU A 126 -4.12 3.66 8.69
N GLN A 127 -2.90 4.10 8.35
CA GLN A 127 -2.63 5.51 8.08
C GLN A 127 -3.37 5.98 6.83
N SER A 128 -3.39 5.17 5.76
CA SER A 128 -4.10 5.54 4.53
C SER A 128 -5.60 5.73 4.78
N LEU A 129 -6.24 4.82 5.53
CA LEU A 129 -7.65 4.97 5.92
C LEU A 129 -7.88 6.24 6.74
N HIS A 130 -7.00 6.53 7.70
CA HIS A 130 -7.08 7.75 8.51
C HIS A 130 -7.00 9.02 7.65
N TRP A 131 -6.05 9.09 6.72
CA TRP A 131 -5.89 10.26 5.85
C TRP A 131 -7.06 10.44 4.89
N MET A 132 -7.59 9.36 4.31
CA MET A 132 -8.73 9.44 3.39
C MET A 132 -10.03 9.83 4.12
N GLU A 133 -10.24 9.36 5.35
CA GLU A 133 -11.41 9.72 6.18
C GLU A 133 -11.40 11.19 6.61
N ASN A 134 -10.21 11.75 6.81
CA ASN A 134 -10.00 13.12 7.29
C ASN A 134 -9.57 14.08 6.17
N ASP A 135 -9.97 13.80 4.93
CA ASP A 135 -9.72 14.67 3.79
C ASP A 135 -10.58 15.94 3.86
N ASP A 136 -9.94 17.06 4.19
CA ASP A 136 -10.52 18.40 4.23
C ASP A 136 -10.50 19.13 2.87
N GLY A 137 -9.93 18.51 1.83
CA GLY A 137 -9.73 19.12 0.52
C GLY A 137 -8.52 20.04 0.42
N SER A 138 -7.69 20.11 1.47
CA SER A 138 -6.52 20.97 1.48
C SER A 138 -5.50 20.55 0.41
N PRO A 139 -5.02 21.49 -0.43
CA PRO A 139 -3.97 21.21 -1.41
C PRO A 139 -2.70 20.65 -0.77
N SER A 140 -2.40 21.04 0.47
CA SER A 140 -1.21 20.60 1.22
C SER A 140 -1.19 19.09 1.49
N ARG A 141 -2.36 18.43 1.46
CA ARG A 141 -2.51 16.98 1.73
C ARG A 141 -2.65 16.15 0.47
N LYS A 142 -2.67 16.78 -0.71
CA LYS A 142 -2.96 16.13 -1.98
C LYS A 142 -2.01 14.96 -2.28
N ALA A 143 -0.72 15.11 -1.96
CA ALA A 143 0.27 14.05 -2.16
C ALA A 143 0.00 12.84 -1.24
N ILE A 144 -0.28 13.09 0.03
CA ILE A 144 -0.59 12.05 1.03
C ILE A 144 -1.88 11.32 0.66
N LEU A 145 -2.92 12.04 0.25
CA LEU A 145 -4.19 11.46 -0.18
C LEU A 145 -4.03 10.60 -1.43
N LYS A 146 -3.26 11.09 -2.43
CA LYS A 146 -2.93 10.30 -3.62
C LYS A 146 -2.17 9.03 -3.26
N PHE A 147 -1.18 9.12 -2.37
CA PHE A 147 -0.44 7.96 -1.88
C PHE A 147 -1.37 6.98 -1.15
N SER A 148 -2.23 7.47 -0.27
CA SER A 148 -3.16 6.68 0.55
C SER A 148 -4.18 5.94 -0.33
N ALA A 149 -4.76 6.64 -1.31
CA ALA A 149 -5.67 6.08 -2.29
C ALA A 149 -5.01 5.01 -3.18
N HIS A 150 -3.74 5.21 -3.54
CA HIS A 150 -3.04 4.27 -4.41
C HIS A 150 -2.55 3.02 -3.66
N ASN A 151 -1.97 3.19 -2.47
CA ASN A 151 -1.26 2.13 -1.76
C ASN A 151 -2.07 1.53 -0.61
N GLY A 152 -2.94 2.32 0.03
CA GLY A 152 -3.69 1.88 1.21
C GLY A 152 -4.57 0.67 0.95
N TRP A 153 -5.28 0.67 -0.19
CA TRP A 153 -6.13 -0.46 -0.57
C TRP A 153 -5.33 -1.74 -0.81
N ASP A 154 -4.19 -1.65 -1.50
CA ASP A 154 -3.34 -2.81 -1.74
C ASP A 154 -2.64 -3.29 -0.46
N ALA A 155 -2.29 -2.38 0.46
CA ALA A 155 -1.74 -2.71 1.76
C ALA A 155 -2.73 -3.52 2.61
N CYS A 156 -4.02 -3.14 2.62
CA CYS A 156 -5.08 -3.89 3.31
C CYS A 156 -5.13 -5.37 2.88
N ARG A 157 -4.97 -5.65 1.57
CA ARG A 157 -5.09 -7.01 1.02
C ARG A 157 -3.88 -7.88 1.30
N GLN A 158 -2.73 -7.26 1.57
CA GLN A 158 -1.46 -7.96 1.80
C GLN A 158 -1.26 -8.37 3.26
N LEU A 159 -2.21 -8.07 4.14
CA LEU A 159 -2.11 -8.44 5.55
C LEU A 159 -2.26 -9.94 5.77
N SER A 160 -1.44 -10.47 6.66
CA SER A 160 -1.61 -11.81 7.20
C SER A 160 -2.90 -11.98 7.99
N ASN A 161 -3.38 -13.23 8.06
CA ASN A 161 -4.66 -13.60 8.66
C ASN A 161 -4.83 -13.14 10.12
N ASP A 162 -3.73 -12.96 10.83
CA ASP A 162 -3.69 -12.57 12.24
C ASP A 162 -4.01 -11.09 12.45
N LEU A 163 -3.71 -10.22 11.47
CA LEU A 163 -3.97 -8.78 11.52
C LEU A 163 -5.32 -8.39 10.89
N ILE A 164 -5.93 -9.30 10.13
CA ILE A 164 -7.24 -9.06 9.50
C ILE A 164 -8.33 -8.69 10.53
N PRO A 165 -8.49 -9.35 11.70
CA PRO A 165 -9.52 -8.96 12.67
C PRO A 165 -9.44 -7.48 13.07
N ASP A 166 -8.25 -6.96 13.32
CA ASP A 166 -8.04 -5.57 13.75
C ASP A 166 -8.34 -4.59 12.61
N LEU A 167 -7.92 -4.92 11.39
CA LEU A 167 -8.29 -4.14 10.21
C LEU A 167 -9.81 -4.14 10.00
N ILE A 168 -10.49 -5.28 10.14
CA ILE A 168 -11.96 -5.37 10.00
C ILE A 168 -12.65 -4.51 11.06
N ASN A 169 -12.21 -4.58 12.31
CA ASN A 169 -12.71 -3.72 13.38
C ASN A 169 -12.51 -2.23 13.07
N ARG A 170 -11.39 -1.87 12.42
CA ARG A 170 -11.15 -0.50 11.97
C ARG A 170 -12.08 -0.11 10.82
N LEU A 171 -12.20 -0.95 9.79
CA LEU A 171 -13.07 -0.71 8.64
C LEU A 171 -14.54 -0.57 9.05
N GLU A 172 -15.00 -1.28 10.08
CA GLU A 172 -16.35 -1.14 10.63
C GLU A 172 -16.64 0.28 11.17
N ARG A 173 -15.60 1.01 11.59
CA ARG A 173 -15.69 2.35 12.16
C ARG A 173 -15.43 3.46 11.15
N VAL A 174 -14.87 3.14 9.98
CA VAL A 174 -14.59 4.13 8.93
C VAL A 174 -15.91 4.64 8.36
N ASP A 175 -16.07 5.96 8.35
CA ASP A 175 -17.19 6.58 7.65
C ASP A 175 -16.89 6.66 6.15
N PHE A 176 -17.26 5.61 5.42
CA PHE A 176 -17.06 5.54 3.97
C PHE A 176 -17.78 6.67 3.22
N CYS A 177 -18.79 7.34 3.80
CA CYS A 177 -19.47 8.48 3.16
C CYS A 177 -18.53 9.68 3.00
N ARG A 178 -17.51 9.78 3.87
CA ARG A 178 -16.51 10.86 3.83
C ARG A 178 -15.43 10.62 2.78
N LEU A 179 -15.31 9.39 2.26
CA LEU A 179 -14.37 9.08 1.19
C LEU A 179 -14.82 9.76 -0.10
N LYS A 180 -14.02 10.71 -0.57
CA LYS A 180 -14.29 11.35 -1.86
C LYS A 180 -14.12 10.34 -2.99
N TYR A 181 -15.00 10.43 -3.99
CA TYR A 181 -14.96 9.60 -5.21
C TYR A 181 -13.57 9.55 -5.87
N ALA A 182 -12.86 10.68 -5.84
CA ALA A 182 -11.52 10.81 -6.38
C ALA A 182 -10.47 9.92 -5.70
N HIS A 183 -10.70 9.42 -4.47
CA HIS A 183 -9.77 8.51 -3.78
C HIS A 183 -10.05 7.04 -4.10
N ILE A 184 -11.31 6.75 -4.42
CA ILE A 184 -11.78 5.39 -4.70
C ILE A 184 -11.43 4.99 -6.14
N THR A 185 -11.40 5.94 -7.05
CA THR A 185 -11.24 5.68 -8.49
C THR A 185 -9.81 5.79 -9.02
N GLN A 186 -8.79 6.03 -8.18
CA GLN A 186 -7.39 6.16 -8.63
C GLN A 186 -6.68 4.84 -8.94
N GLY A 187 -7.37 3.94 -9.65
CA GLY A 187 -6.80 2.69 -10.15
C GLY A 187 -7.53 1.44 -9.64
N PRO A 188 -7.03 0.25 -10.01
CA PRO A 188 -7.70 -1.02 -9.73
C PRO A 188 -7.63 -1.44 -8.25
N GLY A 189 -6.81 -0.76 -7.43
CA GLY A 189 -6.57 -1.13 -6.03
C GLY A 189 -7.84 -1.21 -5.19
N PHE A 190 -8.76 -0.25 -5.33
CA PHE A 190 -10.02 -0.27 -4.58
C PHE A 190 -10.93 -1.44 -4.97
N VAL A 191 -11.07 -1.72 -6.27
CA VAL A 191 -11.89 -2.85 -6.74
C VAL A 191 -11.30 -4.16 -6.23
N ARG A 192 -9.98 -4.33 -6.31
CA ARG A 192 -9.27 -5.49 -5.75
C ARG A 192 -9.48 -5.62 -4.25
N PHE A 193 -9.51 -4.51 -3.52
CA PHE A 193 -9.80 -4.46 -2.10
C PHE A 193 -11.24 -4.93 -1.80
N LEU A 194 -12.23 -4.49 -2.57
CA LEU A 194 -13.60 -4.96 -2.44
C LEU A 194 -13.72 -6.48 -2.68
N GLN A 195 -13.02 -7.00 -3.69
CA GLN A 195 -13.01 -8.44 -3.98
C GLN A 195 -12.45 -9.24 -2.80
N TRP A 196 -11.30 -8.77 -2.29
CA TRP A 196 -10.67 -9.38 -1.12
C TRP A 196 -11.60 -9.32 0.10
N LEU A 197 -12.21 -8.17 0.38
CA LEU A 197 -13.10 -8.00 1.52
C LEU A 197 -14.35 -8.90 1.42
N TYR A 198 -14.88 -9.10 0.22
CA TYR A 198 -16.00 -10.03 -0.03
C TYR A 198 -15.59 -11.49 0.22
N SER A 199 -14.39 -11.88 -0.22
CA SER A 199 -13.86 -13.23 0.03
C SER A 199 -13.72 -13.55 1.52
N LEU A 200 -13.44 -12.53 2.37
CA LEU A 200 -13.37 -12.71 3.82
C LEU A 200 -14.75 -12.98 4.45
N GLY A 201 -15.82 -12.37 3.92
CA GLY A 201 -17.18 -12.56 4.39
C GLY A 201 -17.65 -14.01 4.29
N SER A 202 -17.24 -14.69 3.21
CA SER A 202 -17.52 -16.13 2.99
C SER A 202 -16.85 -17.04 4.01
N ILE A 203 -15.76 -16.59 4.65
CA ILE A 203 -14.97 -17.39 5.60
C ILE A 203 -15.44 -17.16 7.04
N ARG A 204 -15.90 -15.95 7.39
CA ARG A 204 -16.05 -15.52 8.79
C ARG A 204 -17.48 -15.20 9.25
N ASN A 205 -18.52 -15.44 8.43
CA ASN A 205 -19.93 -15.11 8.72
C ASN A 205 -20.16 -13.64 9.15
N LYS A 206 -19.20 -12.75 8.89
CA LYS A 206 -19.24 -11.31 9.18
C LYS A 206 -18.95 -10.57 7.89
N SER A 207 -19.92 -10.56 6.98
CA SER A 207 -19.74 -9.85 5.73
C SER A 207 -19.85 -8.34 5.96
N LEU A 208 -18.77 -7.60 5.71
CA LEU A 208 -18.79 -6.14 5.59
C LEU A 208 -19.31 -5.67 4.22
N ILE A 209 -19.54 -6.60 3.30
CA ILE A 209 -20.07 -6.34 1.97
C ILE A 209 -21.34 -7.18 1.79
N SER A 210 -22.46 -6.53 1.51
CA SER A 210 -23.59 -7.23 0.87
C SER A 210 -23.68 -6.78 -0.57
N ILE A 211 -23.86 -7.74 -1.48
CA ILE A 211 -24.02 -7.50 -2.91
C ILE A 211 -25.48 -7.69 -3.26
N ARG A 212 -26.08 -6.68 -3.91
CA ARG A 212 -27.38 -6.80 -4.55
C ARG A 212 -27.23 -6.49 -6.03
N GLN A 213 -27.76 -7.39 -6.85
CA GLN A 213 -27.89 -7.17 -8.29
C GLN A 213 -29.25 -6.52 -8.53
N GLU A 214 -29.24 -5.33 -9.15
CA GLU A 214 -30.44 -4.68 -9.64
C GLU A 214 -30.34 -4.56 -11.17
N THR A 215 -31.42 -4.94 -11.86
CA THR A 215 -31.58 -4.66 -13.29
C THR A 215 -31.56 -3.15 -13.50
N TYR A 216 -30.75 -2.69 -14.46
CA TYR A 216 -30.56 -1.28 -14.78
C TYR A 216 -31.91 -0.58 -14.97
N GLN A 217 -32.23 0.37 -14.10
CA GLN A 217 -33.29 1.35 -14.33
C GLN A 217 -32.64 2.67 -14.72
N GLU A 218 -33.16 3.31 -15.76
CA GLU A 218 -32.57 4.46 -16.48
C GLU A 218 -32.41 5.73 -15.61
N GLN A 219 -32.85 5.70 -14.35
CA GLN A 219 -32.77 6.82 -13.41
C GLN A 219 -32.18 6.35 -12.07
N ALA A 220 -30.87 6.47 -11.91
CA ALA A 220 -30.22 6.31 -10.61
C ALA A 220 -30.49 7.55 -9.74
N PRO A 221 -30.80 7.40 -8.44
CA PRO A 221 -30.97 8.54 -7.55
C PRO A 221 -29.67 9.35 -7.42
N PRO A 222 -29.75 10.69 -7.26
CA PRO A 222 -28.62 11.61 -7.38
C PRO A 222 -27.52 11.45 -6.33
N ASN A 223 -27.75 10.68 -5.26
CA ASN A 223 -26.80 10.51 -4.14
C ASN A 223 -26.06 9.16 -4.14
N LYS A 224 -26.15 8.35 -5.20
CA LYS A 224 -25.41 7.08 -5.29
C LYS A 224 -24.02 7.30 -5.90
N MET A 225 -23.00 6.74 -5.26
CA MET A 225 -21.63 6.76 -5.78
C MET A 225 -21.50 5.73 -6.92
N ARG A 226 -21.19 6.17 -8.15
CA ARG A 226 -21.09 5.31 -9.34
C ARG A 226 -19.63 5.08 -9.70
N VAL A 227 -19.13 3.86 -9.56
CA VAL A 227 -17.77 3.46 -9.98
C VAL A 227 -17.89 2.61 -11.24
N GLU A 228 -17.26 3.01 -12.33
CA GLU A 228 -17.30 2.23 -13.57
C GLU A 228 -16.24 1.12 -13.53
N CYS A 229 -16.64 -0.12 -13.85
CA CYS A 229 -15.77 -1.29 -13.93
C CYS A 229 -16.00 -2.00 -15.28
N HIS A 230 -14.92 -2.43 -15.95
CA HIS A 230 -15.01 -3.04 -17.29
C HIS A 230 -14.77 -4.56 -17.24
N VAL A 231 -15.68 -5.36 -17.84
CA VAL A 231 -15.70 -6.84 -17.78
C VAL A 231 -14.59 -7.51 -18.59
N ARG A 232 -14.07 -6.84 -19.62
CA ARG A 232 -13.10 -7.43 -20.57
C ARG A 232 -11.72 -6.79 -20.52
N SER A 233 -11.33 -6.23 -19.37
CA SER A 233 -9.91 -6.06 -19.05
C SER A 233 -9.30 -7.48 -18.89
N PRO A 234 -8.03 -7.72 -19.26
CA PRO A 234 -7.33 -8.98 -18.93
C PRO A 234 -7.36 -9.31 -17.43
N HIS A 235 -7.75 -8.34 -16.60
CA HIS A 235 -8.09 -8.50 -15.20
C HIS A 235 -9.61 -8.33 -15.01
N ASN A 236 -10.41 -9.37 -15.28
CA ASN A 236 -11.86 -9.34 -15.03
C ASN A 236 -12.15 -9.28 -13.51
N TYR A 237 -12.11 -8.07 -12.95
CA TYR A 237 -12.24 -7.82 -11.51
C TYR A 237 -13.66 -8.07 -10.95
N ILE A 238 -14.60 -8.51 -11.78
CA ILE A 238 -15.99 -8.73 -11.37
C ILE A 238 -16.32 -10.22 -11.23
N ALA A 239 -15.55 -11.10 -11.90
CA ALA A 239 -15.81 -12.54 -11.91
C ALA A 239 -15.87 -13.17 -10.50
N SER A 240 -15.14 -12.63 -9.53
CA SER A 240 -15.15 -13.13 -8.14
C SER A 240 -16.38 -12.73 -7.34
N PHE A 241 -17.15 -11.72 -7.76
CA PHE A 241 -18.39 -11.32 -7.09
C PHE A 241 -19.60 -12.11 -7.60
N ILE A 242 -19.48 -12.78 -8.75
CA ILE A 242 -20.62 -13.44 -9.39
C ILE A 242 -20.17 -14.79 -9.95
N PRO A 243 -20.25 -15.87 -9.14
CA PRO A 243 -19.71 -17.18 -9.51
C PRO A 243 -20.42 -17.86 -10.70
N GLU A 244 -21.57 -17.35 -11.15
CA GLU A 244 -22.45 -18.02 -12.15
C GLU A 244 -22.91 -17.11 -13.32
N VAL A 245 -22.09 -16.16 -13.80
CA VAL A 245 -22.50 -15.30 -14.94
C VAL A 245 -21.98 -15.85 -16.26
N SER A 246 -22.65 -16.87 -16.79
CA SER A 246 -22.43 -17.32 -18.16
C SER A 246 -23.32 -16.64 -19.20
N THR A 247 -24.36 -15.86 -18.84
CA THR A 247 -25.45 -15.58 -19.83
C THR A 247 -26.22 -14.25 -19.77
N TYR A 248 -25.90 -13.23 -18.96
CA TYR A 248 -26.72 -12.01 -18.90
C TYR A 248 -26.26 -10.84 -19.79
N GLU A 249 -27.25 -10.11 -20.32
CA GLU A 249 -27.16 -8.86 -21.07
C GLU A 249 -26.61 -7.73 -20.18
N LEU A 250 -25.48 -7.16 -20.60
CA LEU A 250 -24.91 -5.93 -20.03
C LEU A 250 -25.73 -4.72 -20.50
N PRO A 251 -25.89 -3.65 -19.70
CA PRO A 251 -25.22 -3.36 -18.42
C PRO A 251 -26.04 -3.72 -17.16
N PHE A 252 -25.35 -4.00 -16.04
CA PHE A 252 -25.95 -4.13 -14.71
C PHE A 252 -25.18 -3.32 -13.66
N THR A 253 -25.83 -3.04 -12.53
CA THR A 253 -25.25 -2.29 -11.41
C THR A 253 -25.13 -3.21 -10.20
N LEU A 254 -23.93 -3.31 -9.62
CA LEU A 254 -23.74 -3.96 -8.32
C LEU A 254 -23.90 -2.91 -7.23
N HIS A 255 -24.86 -3.11 -6.34
CA HIS A 255 -24.96 -2.33 -5.11
C HIS A 255 -24.16 -3.03 -4.02
N LEU A 256 -23.04 -2.42 -3.65
CA LEU A 256 -22.20 -2.83 -2.55
C LEU A 256 -22.54 -1.97 -1.34
N ARG A 257 -22.87 -2.63 -0.23
CA ARG A 257 -23.07 -1.97 1.05
C ARG A 257 -21.82 -2.17 1.90
N LEU A 258 -21.10 -1.09 2.19
CA LEU A 258 -19.92 -1.10 3.06
C LEU A 258 -20.25 -0.50 4.43
N GLY A 259 -19.70 -1.11 5.47
CA GLY A 259 -19.80 -0.61 6.85
C GLY A 259 -21.04 -1.11 7.59
N LYS A 260 -20.95 -1.15 8.92
CA LYS A 260 -22.06 -1.51 9.81
C LYS A 260 -22.77 -0.30 10.39
N ALA A 261 -22.02 0.72 10.82
CA ALA A 261 -22.55 1.92 11.45
C ALA A 261 -23.09 2.92 10.42
N VAL A 262 -22.32 3.17 9.35
CA VAL A 262 -22.72 4.03 8.24
C VAL A 262 -22.59 3.21 6.97
N GLN A 263 -23.73 2.92 6.34
CA GLN A 263 -23.79 2.13 5.12
C GLN A 263 -23.58 3.01 3.91
N VAL A 264 -22.57 2.70 3.09
CA VAL A 264 -22.40 3.33 1.79
C VAL A 264 -22.82 2.37 0.70
N ASP A 265 -23.76 2.82 -0.13
CA ASP A 265 -24.16 2.12 -1.35
C ASP A 265 -23.25 2.56 -2.51
N ILE A 266 -22.31 1.71 -2.88
CA ILE A 266 -21.47 1.89 -4.07
C ILE A 266 -22.14 1.15 -5.22
N SER A 267 -22.39 1.87 -6.30
CA SER A 267 -22.92 1.33 -7.55
C SER A 267 -21.75 1.06 -8.49
N LEU A 268 -21.37 -0.21 -8.65
CA LEU A 268 -20.40 -0.57 -9.69
C LEU A 268 -21.16 -0.75 -11.00
N GLU A 269 -20.94 0.14 -11.96
CA GLU A 269 -21.50 -0.02 -13.30
C GLU A 269 -20.58 -0.90 -14.13
N VAL A 270 -21.16 -1.96 -14.67
CA VAL A 270 -20.44 -2.97 -15.41
C VAL A 270 -20.68 -2.77 -16.91
N LYS A 271 -19.69 -2.23 -17.63
CA LYS A 271 -19.80 -1.98 -19.07
C LYS A 271 -19.11 -3.06 -19.90
N LYS A 272 -19.71 -3.44 -21.03
CA LYS A 272 -19.05 -4.25 -22.06
C LYS A 272 -17.94 -3.41 -22.70
N LEU A 273 -16.72 -3.91 -22.69
CA LEU A 273 -15.62 -3.25 -23.41
C LEU A 273 -15.87 -3.41 -24.91
N ASP A 274 -16.05 -2.31 -25.63
CA ASP A 274 -16.15 -2.32 -27.08
C ASP A 274 -14.74 -2.39 -27.68
N LEU A 275 -14.32 -3.62 -28.02
CA LEU A 275 -13.01 -3.91 -28.59
C LEU A 275 -12.82 -3.30 -29.99
N ALA A 276 -13.88 -2.75 -30.61
CA ALA A 276 -13.78 -2.07 -31.90
C ALA A 276 -13.29 -0.61 -31.78
N SER A 277 -13.16 -0.06 -30.57
CA SER A 277 -12.71 1.33 -30.38
C SER A 277 -11.17 1.44 -30.32
N PRO A 278 -10.52 2.17 -31.26
CA PRO A 278 -9.06 2.32 -31.29
C PRO A 278 -8.47 3.02 -30.05
N ARG A 279 -9.31 3.67 -29.23
CA ARG A 279 -8.89 4.37 -28.01
C ARG A 279 -8.73 3.46 -26.79
N ALA A 280 -9.22 2.22 -26.83
CA ALA A 280 -9.18 1.32 -25.68
C ALA A 280 -7.77 0.74 -25.37
N ALA A 281 -6.81 0.86 -26.29
CA ALA A 281 -5.48 0.26 -26.16
C ALA A 281 -4.53 0.97 -25.17
N TRP A 282 -4.89 2.16 -24.66
CA TRP A 282 -3.96 3.02 -23.89
C TRP A 282 -4.21 3.03 -22.37
N TYR A 283 -5.20 2.28 -21.87
CA TYR A 283 -5.54 2.22 -20.44
C TYR A 283 -5.40 0.81 -19.85
N CYS A 284 -4.29 0.12 -20.17
CA CYS A 284 -3.87 -1.12 -19.49
C CYS A 284 -2.75 -0.82 -18.51
#